data_AF-A0A961ZFG8-F1
#
_entry.id   AF-A0A961ZFG8-F1
#
_cell.length_a   1.000
_cell.length_b   1.000
_cell.length_c   1.000
_cell.angle_alpha   90.00
_cell.angle_beta   90.00
_cell.angle_gamma   90.00
#
_symmetry.space_group_name_H-M   'P 1'
#
loop_
_entity.id
_entity.type
_entity.pdbx_description
1 polymer ?
#
loop_
_entity_poly.entity_id
_entity_poly.type
_entity_poly.pdbx_seq_one_letter_code
_entity_poly.pdbx_strand_id
1 'polypeptide(L)' 'MGTRSAHVIVLGNEKGGSGKSTTAFHLACLLMYQGFKVATVDVDSRQQTFTHYVENRRNWAMRHD' A
#
# COMPACT_ATOMS: atom_id res chain seq x y z
N MET A 1 -20.88 6.80 20.56
CA MET A 1 -19.48 6.61 20.14
C MET A 1 -19.45 6.79 18.63
N GLY A 2 -19.00 7.94 18.12
CA GLY A 2 -19.01 8.19 16.68
C GLY A 2 -18.04 7.26 15.96
N THR A 3 -18.46 6.65 14.86
CA THR A 3 -17.57 5.89 13.99
C THR A 3 -16.54 6.85 13.40
N ARG A 4 -15.27 6.77 13.84
CA ARG A 4 -14.19 7.45 13.11
C ARG A 4 -14.06 6.78 11.75
N SER A 5 -14.48 7.48 10.71
CA SER A 5 -14.26 7.04 9.33
C SER A 5 -12.78 7.17 8.97
N ALA A 6 -12.24 6.19 8.25
CA ALA A 6 -10.90 6.28 7.68
C ALA A 6 -10.89 7.29 6.52
N HIS A 7 -9.79 8.02 6.36
CA HIS A 7 -9.56 8.80 5.15
C HIS A 7 -9.12 7.85 4.02
N VAL A 8 -9.81 7.89 2.87
CA VAL A 8 -9.57 6.97 1.75
C VAL A 8 -8.87 7.71 0.61
N ILE A 9 -7.69 7.23 0.23
CA ILE A 9 -6.90 7.74 -0.89
C ILE A 9 -6.90 6.69 -2.00
N VAL A 10 -7.31 7.06 -3.22
CA VAL A 10 -7.38 6.16 -4.38
C VAL A 10 -6.39 6.63 -5.44
N LEU A 11 -5.52 5.73 -5.89
CA LEU A 11 -4.60 5.98 -7.00
C LEU A 11 -5.10 5.24 -8.25
N GLY A 12 -5.62 6.00 -9.21
CA GLY A 12 -6.06 5.50 -10.52
C GLY A 12 -5.28 6.15 -11.65
N ASN A 13 -5.06 5.41 -12.74
CA ASN A 13 -4.46 5.93 -13.97
C ASN A 13 -4.76 4.97 -15.13
N GLU A 14 -5.03 5.53 -16.30
CA GLU A 14 -5.52 4.82 -17.49
C GLU A 14 -4.54 3.76 -18.02
N LYS A 15 -3.24 4.00 -17.86
CA LYS A 15 -2.18 3.14 -18.43
C LYS A 15 -1.43 2.34 -17.37
N GLY A 16 -1.11 1.09 -17.67
CA GLY A 16 -0.13 0.30 -16.93
C GLY A 16 1.27 0.95 -16.98
N GLY A 17 2.14 0.62 -16.02
CA GLY A 17 3.53 1.09 -16.01
C GLY A 17 3.77 2.55 -15.60
N SER A 18 2.73 3.32 -15.27
CA SER A 18 2.84 4.74 -14.90
C SER A 18 3.34 5.02 -13.48
N GLY A 19 3.89 4.03 -12.78
CA GLY A 19 4.37 4.18 -11.40
C GLY A 19 3.30 4.22 -10.30
N LYS A 20 2.03 3.90 -10.59
CA LYS A 20 0.94 3.90 -9.59
C LYS A 20 1.27 3.12 -8.31
N SER A 21 1.66 1.86 -8.45
CA SER A 21 1.95 0.99 -7.30
C SER A 21 3.17 1.46 -6.52
N THR A 22 4.17 2.03 -7.21
CA THR A 22 5.34 2.66 -6.59
C THR A 22 4.92 3.85 -5.72
N THR A 23 4.12 4.78 -6.27
CA THR A 23 3.62 5.93 -5.51
C THR A 23 2.73 5.49 -4.35
N ALA A 24 1.85 4.50 -4.57
CA ALA A 24 0.98 3.97 -3.52
C ALA A 24 1.78 3.36 -2.36
N PHE A 25 2.84 2.60 -2.67
CA PHE A 25 3.72 2.00 -1.67
C PHE A 25 4.44 3.07 -0.84
N HIS A 26 5.08 4.04 -1.49
CA HIS A 26 5.80 5.11 -0.79
C HIS A 26 4.86 6.01 0.03
N LEU A 27 3.65 6.27 -0.47
CA LEU A 27 2.63 7.00 0.28
C LEU A 27 2.24 6.25 1.57
N ALA A 28 2.01 4.94 1.48
CA ALA A 28 1.71 4.12 2.65
C ALA A 28 2.87 4.14 3.66
N CYS A 29 4.12 4.00 3.21
CA CYS A 29 5.30 4.11 4.06
C CYS A 29 5.40 5.47 4.75
N LEU A 30 5.17 6.57 4.03
CA LEU A 30 5.19 7.93 4.59
C LEU A 30 4.10 8.11 5.67
N LEU A 31 2.87 7.67 5.40
CA LEU A 31 1.77 7.76 6.35
C LEU A 31 2.05 6.93 7.61
N MET A 32 2.59 5.72 7.45
CA MET A 32 3.03 4.91 8.59
C MET A 32 4.16 5.60 9.37
N TYR A 33 5.13 6.19 8.68
CA TYR A 33 6.22 6.96 9.29
C TYR A 33 5.70 8.17 10.09
N GLN A 34 4.63 8.81 9.62
CA GLN A 34 3.95 9.89 10.34
C GLN A 34 3.06 9.41 11.50
N GLY A 35 3.00 8.10 11.79
CA GLY A 35 2.26 7.52 12.91
C GLY A 35 0.79 7.19 12.62
N PHE A 36 0.35 7.26 11.35
CA PHE A 36 -1.00 6.85 10.99
C PHE A 36 -1.12 5.32 10.92
N LYS A 37 -2.30 4.80 11.30
CA LYS A 37 -2.69 3.42 10.99
C LYS A 37 -3.11 3.36 9.53
N VAL A 38 -2.41 2.56 8.73
CA VAL A 38 -2.63 2.45 7.29
C VAL A 38 -3.11 1.05 6.94
N ALA A 39 -4.15 0.98 6.12
CA ALA A 39 -4.59 -0.25 5.46
C ALA A 39 -4.47 -0.04 3.95
N THR A 40 -4.09 -1.09 3.23
CA THR A 40 -3.90 -1.06 1.77
C THR A 40 -4.88 -2.03 1.12
N VAL A 41 -5.49 -1.63 0.00
CA VAL A 41 -6.35 -2.48 -0.83
C VAL A 41 -5.81 -2.43 -2.25
N ASP A 42 -5.36 -3.58 -2.76
CA ASP A 42 -4.91 -3.72 -4.15
C ASP A 42 -6.07 -4.21 -5.03
N VAL A 43 -6.54 -3.36 -5.93
CA VAL A 43 -7.65 -3.67 -6.85
C VAL A 43 -7.18 -4.26 -8.18
N ASP A 44 -5.87 -4.32 -8.43
CA ASP A 44 -5.31 -5.00 -9.59
C ASP A 44 -5.16 -6.49 -9.28
N SER A 45 -6.25 -7.25 -9.47
CA SER A 45 -6.29 -8.68 -9.20
C SER A 45 -5.37 -9.51 -10.11
N ARG A 46 -4.86 -8.95 -11.21
CA ARG A 46 -3.99 -9.66 -12.16
C ARG A 46 -2.52 -9.52 -11.78
N GLN A 47 -2.06 -8.29 -11.53
CA GLN A 47 -0.64 -8.06 -11.22
C GLN A 47 -0.35 -8.09 -9.72
N GLN A 48 -1.28 -7.59 -8.89
CA GLN A 48 -1.18 -7.56 -7.43
C GLN A 48 0.15 -6.97 -6.93
N THR A 49 0.67 -5.99 -7.68
CA THR A 49 2.03 -5.47 -7.48
C THR A 49 2.21 -4.94 -6.07
N PHE A 50 1.24 -4.23 -5.51
CA PHE A 50 1.36 -3.69 -4.15
C PHE A 50 1.40 -4.84 -3.15
N THR A 51 0.45 -5.77 -3.23
CA THR A 51 0.37 -6.93 -2.33
C THR A 51 1.69 -7.69 -2.29
N HIS A 52 2.25 -8.03 -3.45
CA HIS A 52 3.54 -8.73 -3.53
C HIS A 52 4.69 -7.94 -2.90
N TYR A 53 4.72 -6.60 -3.02
CA TYR A 53 5.74 -5.78 -2.35
C TYR A 53 5.68 -5.92 -0.82
N VAL A 54 4.48 -5.89 -0.24
CA VAL A 54 4.29 -6.02 1.21
C VAL A 54 4.65 -7.42 1.68
N GLU A 55 4.25 -8.46 0.95
CA GLU A 55 4.61 -9.85 1.24
C GLU A 55 6.11 -10.07 1.19
N ASN A 56 6.79 -9.55 0.16
CA ASN A 56 8.23 -9.62 0.03
C ASN A 56 8.94 -8.93 1.21
N ARG A 57 8.45 -7.77 1.64
CA ARG A 57 8.99 -7.05 2.80
C ARG A 57 8.82 -7.86 4.09
N ARG A 58 7.67 -8.51 4.28
CA ARG A 58 7.39 -9.39 5.43
C ARG A 58 8.32 -10.60 5.42
N ASN A 59 8.44 -11.27 4.27
CA ASN A 59 9.31 -12.44 4.09
C ASN A 59 10.79 -12.11 4.29
N TRP A 60 11.21 -10.91 3.91
CA TRP A 60 12.56 -10.44 4.18
C TRP A 60 12.77 -10.23 5.69
N ALA A 61 11.84 -9.58 6.39
CA ALA A 61 11.92 -9.36 7.85
C ALA A 61 12.05 -10.70 8.60
N MET A 62 11.15 -11.64 8.32
CA MET A 62 11.14 -12.96 8.98
C MET A 62 12.43 -13.78 8.76
N ARG A 63 13.24 -13.46 7.74
CA ARG A 63 14.51 -14.13 7.46
C ARG A 63 15.72 -13.44 8.09
N HIS A 64 15.58 -12.18 8.53
CA HIS A 64 16.68 -11.34 9.01
C HIS A 64 16.44 -10.76 10.41
N ASP A 65 15.33 -11.13 11.04
CA ASP A 65 15.06 -10.97 12.47
C ASP A 65 15.51 -12.24 13.22
#